data_AF-A0A8T0CYE9-F1
#
_entry.id   AF-A0A8T0CYE9-F1
#
_cell.length_a   1.000
_cell.length_b   1.000
_cell.length_c   1.000
_cell.angle_alpha   90.00
_cell.angle_beta   90.00
_cell.angle_gamma   90.00
#
_symmetry.space_group_name_H-M   'P 1'
#
loop_
_entity.id
_entity.type
_entity.pdbx_description
1 polymer ?
#
loop_
_entity_poly.entity_id
_entity_poly.type
_entity_poly.pdbx_seq_one_letter_code
_entity_poly.pdbx_strand_id
1 'polypeptide(L)' 'MVPFHKLFSFVDSTDILLMVVGSISAIWNGLSLPLMTELFGQLINTFGKNQADSDVVDLVSKNVGRHNPHLEYHG' A
#
# COMPACT_ATOMS: atom_id res chain seq x y z
N MET A 1 51.87 18.88 9.91
CA MET A 1 50.94 18.20 10.83
C MET A 1 49.70 19.06 10.94
N VAL A 2 48.67 18.74 10.16
CA VAL A 2 47.42 19.52 10.09
C VAL A 2 46.53 19.17 11.28
N PRO A 3 45.92 20.15 11.96
CA PRO A 3 45.16 19.89 13.18
C PRO A 3 43.83 19.18 12.88
N PHE A 4 43.63 18.01 13.50
CA PHE A 4 42.42 17.15 13.47
C PHE A 4 41.13 17.80 14.04
N HIS A 5 41.18 19.07 14.45
CA HIS A 5 40.07 19.79 15.07
C HIS A 5 38.80 19.85 14.19
N LYS A 6 38.92 19.84 12.86
CA LYS A 6 37.76 19.78 11.95
C LYS A 6 37.23 18.39 11.69
N LEU A 7 38.01 17.33 11.92
CA LEU A 7 37.52 15.95 11.83
C LEU A 7 36.61 15.64 13.03
N PHE A 8 36.98 16.12 14.22
CA PHE A 8 36.13 16.02 15.42
C PHE A 8 34.92 16.96 15.39
N SER A 9 35.05 18.18 14.84
CA SER A 9 33.89 19.08 14.71
C SER A 9 32.87 18.62 13.67
N PHE A 10 33.29 17.92 12.61
CA PHE A 10 32.35 17.26 11.69
C PHE A 10 31.77 15.98 12.28
N VAL A 11 32.56 15.18 13.01
CA VAL A 11 32.08 13.97 13.72
C VAL A 11 31.06 14.33 14.80
N ASP A 12 31.23 15.43 15.54
CA ASP A 12 30.29 15.81 16.61
C ASP A 12 28.86 16.03 16.09
N SER A 13 28.71 16.76 14.97
CA SER A 13 27.41 16.92 14.30
C SER A 13 27.00 15.72 13.44
N THR A 14 27.98 15.02 12.84
CA THR A 14 27.71 13.83 12.00
C THR A 14 27.26 12.66 12.84
N ASP A 15 27.82 12.39 14.02
CA ASP A 15 27.41 11.29 14.91
C ASP A 15 25.97 11.51 15.41
N ILE A 16 25.60 12.75 15.73
CA ILE A 16 24.21 13.11 16.05
C ILE A 16 23.29 12.86 14.86
N LEU A 17 23.67 13.33 13.66
CA LEU A 17 22.91 13.06 12.43
C LEU A 17 22.82 11.55 12.14
N LEU A 18 23.90 10.81 12.35
CA LEU A 18 23.98 9.37 12.13
C LEU A 18 23.09 8.62 13.10
N MET A 19 23.02 9.04 14.36
CA MET A 19 22.18 8.43 15.39
C MET A 19 20.69 8.67 15.11
N VAL A 20 20.33 9.87 14.63
CA VAL A 20 18.96 10.19 14.21
C VAL A 20 18.57 9.42 12.95
N VAL A 21 19.41 9.44 11.91
CA VAL A 21 19.17 8.73 10.64
C VAL A 21 19.15 7.21 10.88
N GLY A 22 20.02 6.68 11.74
CA GLY A 22 20.05 5.28 12.13
C GLY A 22 18.80 4.86 12.89
N SER A 23 18.30 5.70 13.79
CA SER A 23 17.04 5.45 14.51
C SER A 23 15.83 5.46 13.58
N ILE A 24 15.74 6.45 12.68
CA ILE A 24 14.67 6.51 11.66
C ILE A 24 14.75 5.28 10.75
N SER A 25 15.95 4.88 10.34
CA SER A 25 16.16 3.71 9.49
C SER A 25 15.80 2.40 10.18
N ALA A 26 16.09 2.26 11.48
CA ALA A 26 15.69 1.11 12.28
C ALA A 26 14.16 1.03 12.44
N ILE A 27 13.50 2.17 12.72
CA ILE A 27 12.04 2.27 12.78
C ILE A 27 11.43 1.93 11.43
N TRP A 28 11.98 2.46 10.33
CA TRP A 28 11.50 2.19 8.97
C TRP A 28 11.64 0.71 8.61
N ASN A 29 12.77 0.08 8.95
CA ASN A 29 12.97 -1.34 8.71
C ASN A 29 11.99 -2.20 9.53
N GLY A 30 11.74 -1.83 10.80
CA GLY A 30 10.73 -2.48 11.65
C GLY A 30 9.29 -2.30 11.16
N LEU A 31 8.96 -1.14 10.58
CA LEU A 31 7.65 -0.85 9.98
C LEU A 31 7.50 -1.42 8.57
N SER A 32 8.59 -1.81 7.89
CA SER A 32 8.56 -2.34 6.53
C SER A 32 7.63 -3.56 6.39
N LEU A 33 7.65 -4.46 7.39
CA LEU A 33 6.81 -5.66 7.44
C LEU A 33 5.30 -5.31 7.47
N PRO A 34 4.79 -4.58 8.48
CA PRO A 34 3.37 -4.23 8.52
C PRO A 34 2.96 -3.25 7.42
N LEU A 35 3.83 -2.33 7.00
CA LEU A 35 3.55 -1.38 5.93
C LEU A 35 3.36 -2.10 4.59
N MET A 36 4.23 -3.06 4.26
CA MET A 36 4.03 -3.89 3.07
C MET A 36 2.73 -4.69 3.17
N THR A 37 2.42 -5.28 4.32
CA THR A 37 1.17 -6.03 4.49
C THR A 37 -0.08 -5.15 4.36
N GLU A 38 -0.08 -3.94 4.92
CA GLU A 38 -1.19 -2.98 4.82
C GLU A 38 -1.40 -2.50 3.37
N LEU A 39 -0.32 -2.10 2.69
CA LEU A 39 -0.35 -1.69 1.29
C LEU A 39 -0.82 -2.84 0.40
N PHE A 40 -0.32 -4.06 0.64
CA PHE A 40 -0.73 -5.24 -0.10
C PHE A 40 -2.19 -5.60 0.18
N GLY A 41 -2.67 -5.47 1.41
CA GLY A 41 -4.07 -5.65 1.77
C GLY A 41 -5.00 -4.68 1.04
N GLN A 42 -4.62 -3.41 1.00
CA GLN A 42 -5.35 -2.39 0.22
C GLN A 42 -5.27 -2.65 -1.28
N LEU A 43 -4.12 -3.11 -1.79
CA LEU A 43 -3.93 -3.50 -3.19
C LEU A 43 -4.86 -4.66 -3.56
N ILE A 44 -4.87 -5.74 -2.77
CA ILE A 44 -5.76 -6.90 -2.96
C ILE A 44 -7.22 -6.47 -2.87
N ASN A 45 -7.58 -5.63 -1.90
CA ASN A 45 -8.94 -5.13 -1.80
C ASN A 45 -9.34 -4.31 -3.03
N THR A 46 -8.41 -3.52 -3.60
CA THR A 46 -8.66 -2.76 -4.81
C THR A 46 -8.83 -3.69 -6.02
N PHE A 47 -7.90 -4.62 -6.25
CA PHE A 47 -8.03 -5.61 -7.33
C PHE A 47 -9.27 -6.50 -7.19
N GLY A 48 -9.56 -6.97 -5.97
CA GLY A 48 -10.74 -7.78 -5.66
C GLY A 48 -12.05 -7.02 -5.82
N LYS A 49 -12.13 -5.75 -5.40
CA LYS A 49 -13.31 -4.90 -5.63
C LYS A 49 -13.53 -4.60 -7.11
N ASN A 50 -12.47 -4.44 -7.91
CA ASN A 50 -12.59 -4.27 -9.36
C ASN A 50 -13.07 -5.55 -10.06
N GLN A 51 -12.81 -6.72 -9.49
CA GLN A 51 -13.28 -8.01 -10.00
C GLN A 51 -14.69 -8.37 -9.50
N ALA A 52 -15.11 -7.78 -8.39
CA ALA A 52 -16.47 -7.80 -7.84
C ALA A 52 -17.32 -6.62 -8.33
N ASP A 53 -16.96 -6.02 -9.47
CA ASP A 53 -17.87 -5.17 -10.25
C ASP A 53 -18.98 -6.08 -10.81
N SER A 54 -19.88 -6.44 -9.91
CA SER A 54 -21.16 -7.05 -10.20
C SER A 54 -22.07 -6.08 -10.94
N ASP A 55 -21.65 -4.83 -11.14
CA ASP A 55 -22.36 -3.82 -11.92
C ASP A 55 -22.47 -4.27 -13.38
N VAL A 56 -21.42 -4.84 -13.99
CA VAL A 56 -21.54 -5.40 -15.35
C VAL A 56 -22.48 -6.61 -15.41
N VAL A 57 -22.53 -7.44 -14.37
CA VAL A 57 -23.39 -8.64 -14.33
C VAL A 57 -24.84 -8.26 -14.04
N ASP A 58 -25.08 -7.24 -13.22
CA ASP A 58 -26.40 -6.67 -12.93
C ASP A 58 -26.96 -5.94 -14.16
N LEU A 59 -26.12 -5.17 -14.86
CA LEU A 59 -26.48 -4.54 -16.13
C LEU A 59 -26.78 -5.58 -17.22
N VAL A 60 -26.00 -6.67 -17.31
CA VAL A 60 -26.29 -7.76 -18.24
C VAL A 60 -27.56 -8.52 -17.84
N SER A 61 -27.78 -8.81 -16.55
CA SER A 61 -28.98 -9.48 -16.04
C SER A 61 -30.25 -8.65 -16.31
N LYS A 62 -30.19 -7.33 -16.09
CA LYS A 62 -31.30 -6.40 -16.36
C LYS A 62 -31.58 -6.25 -17.85
N ASN A 63 -30.55 -6.23 -18.70
CA ASN A 63 -30.71 -6.11 -20.15
C ASN A 63 -31.17 -7.43 -20.79
N VAL A 64 -30.68 -8.58 -20.30
CA VAL A 64 -31.12 -9.92 -20.74
C VAL A 64 -32.53 -10.22 -20.25
N GLY A 65 -32.86 -9.90 -18.99
CA GLY A 65 -34.22 -10.05 -18.44
C GLY A 65 -35.25 -9.18 -19.15
N ARG A 66 -34.87 -7.99 -19.62
CA ARG A 66 -35.75 -7.16 -20.48
C ARG A 66 -35.97 -7.73 -21.88
N HIS A 67 -35.06 -8.56 -22.40
CA HIS A 67 -35.21 -9.17 -23.72
C HIS A 67 -35.87 -10.56 -23.68
N ASN A 68 -35.85 -11.25 -22.54
CA ASN A 68 -36.46 -12.58 -22.37
C ASN A 68 -37.62 -12.56 -21.35
N PRO A 69 -38.83 -12.13 -21.76
CA PRO A 69 -40.00 -12.08 -20.88
C PRO A 69 -40.60 -13.46 -20.52
N HIS A 70 -39.95 -14.58 -20.87
CA HIS A 70 -40.54 -15.93 -20.78
C HIS A 70 -39.96 -16.81 -19.66
N LEU A 71 -39.01 -16.31 -18.86
CA LEU A 71 -38.34 -17.11 -17.82
C LEU A 71 -38.79 -16.80 -16.38
N GLU A 72 -39.76 -15.91 -16.19
CA GLU A 72 -40.28 -15.53 -14.86
C GLU A 72 -41.48 -16.38 -14.40
N TYR A 73 -41.59 -17.63 -14.86
CA TYR A 73 -42.76 -18.50 -14.61
C TYR A 73 -42.50 -19.82 -13.90
N HIS A 74 -41.30 -20.09 -13.41
CA HIS A 74 -41.07 -21.30 -12.61
C HIS A 74 -40.19 -20.98 -11.40
N GLY A 75 -40.88 -20.61 -10.31
CA GLY A 75 -40.35 -20.71 -8.95
C GLY A 75 -40.30 -22.15 -8.47
#